data_AF-A0A2V5NEP2-F1
#
_entry.id   AF-A0A2V5NEP2-F1
#
_cell.length_a   1.000
_cell.length_b   1.000
_cell.length_c   1.000
_cell.angle_alpha   90.00
_cell.angle_beta   90.00
_cell.angle_gamma   90.00
#
_symmetry.space_group_name_H-M   'P 1'
#
loop_
_entity.id
_entity.type
_entity.pdbx_description
1 polymer ?
#
loop_
_entity_poly.entity_id
_entity_poly.type
_entity_poly.pdbx_seq_one_letter_code
_entity_poly.pdbx_strand_id
1 'polypeptide(L)'
;MSATQRITAEEPADTLSRFDVVVTKASRSLFAGRGDSQAMLPLLSQLRQEIDSGHWKEAIETVHRIRYANQGDEVTRVGGELINQIEVRAKAVETAELHALEAAADRAGEACLRANNARDLDRTVAELRSLSQRWRNDGRSESEPMFRGRARIAAALAYVQIWQDYLALRADGKEIEAARKMEELARRNEWYPVVARSEVLVRAVPPSPSPAPPQSFAVDEALKNVFAKMKSLDDLDATAAELANLAQAQSWSAKIRATSEQMARLQGARRALAGQDYAAAFQLATQRLGDYIDVAEQLAPLRQQFLLQVLPHYLPQRELVPPQPQESVASYLMRTAKSALAAKDWMLALRSFEALGTISYGQNHLPSWLRADIESLSALIEADKEKFAGEFVLAAIYYRKALEMPSENAPIEAIVARMRDLKKEHPEAFPSTPGGPSPSRLDR
;
A
#
# COMPACT_ATOMS: atom_id res chain seq x y z
N MET A 1 -27.77 25.76 -20.67
CA MET A 1 -28.92 24.88 -20.37
C MET A 1 -29.08 23.92 -21.53
N SER A 2 -28.63 22.68 -21.38
CA SER A 2 -28.58 21.71 -22.48
C SER A 2 -29.24 20.39 -22.05
N ALA A 3 -30.34 20.06 -22.72
CA ALA A 3 -30.85 18.76 -23.15
C ALA A 3 -30.75 17.49 -22.27
N THR A 4 -30.52 17.55 -20.96
CA THR A 4 -30.53 16.35 -20.08
C THR A 4 -31.62 16.38 -19.01
N GLN A 5 -32.48 17.41 -18.99
CA GLN A 5 -33.63 17.51 -18.09
C GLN A 5 -34.91 17.14 -18.82
N ARG A 6 -35.22 15.84 -18.91
CA ARG A 6 -36.58 15.28 -19.11
C ARG A 6 -36.50 13.74 -19.07
N ILE A 7 -36.00 13.21 -17.96
CA ILE A 7 -36.40 11.87 -17.52
C ILE A 7 -37.38 12.15 -16.38
N THR A 8 -38.62 11.75 -16.57
CA THR A 8 -39.68 11.81 -15.57
C THR A 8 -39.17 11.24 -14.26
N ALA A 9 -39.26 12.03 -13.19
CA ALA A 9 -38.91 11.65 -11.83
C ALA A 9 -39.96 10.67 -11.28
N GLU A 10 -40.08 9.48 -11.86
CA GLU A 10 -40.69 8.34 -11.18
C GLU A 10 -39.71 7.87 -10.11
N GLU A 11 -40.18 7.75 -8.87
CA GLU A 11 -39.36 7.24 -7.78
C GLU A 11 -39.02 5.75 -8.01
N PRO A 12 -37.87 5.27 -7.54
CA PRO A 12 -37.47 3.86 -7.64
C PRO A 12 -38.54 2.89 -7.11
N ALA A 13 -39.32 3.33 -6.11
CA ALA A 13 -40.41 2.57 -5.53
C ALA A 13 -41.55 2.29 -6.52
N ASP A 14 -41.81 3.21 -7.44
CA ASP A 14 -42.87 3.08 -8.45
C ASP A 14 -42.43 2.12 -9.57
N THR A 15 -41.19 2.27 -10.05
CA THR A 15 -40.60 1.37 -11.05
C THR A 15 -40.37 -0.04 -10.52
N LEU A 16 -39.98 -0.19 -9.26
CA LEU A 16 -39.89 -1.50 -8.60
C LEU A 16 -41.27 -2.16 -8.49
N SER A 17 -42.29 -1.39 -8.11
CA SER A 17 -43.68 -1.91 -8.06
C SER A 17 -44.18 -2.34 -9.44
N ARG A 18 -43.88 -1.55 -10.48
CA ARG A 18 -44.17 -1.91 -11.88
C ARG A 18 -43.40 -3.15 -12.31
N PHE A 19 -42.12 -3.27 -11.96
CA PHE A 19 -41.29 -4.42 -12.28
C PHE A 19 -41.84 -5.70 -11.64
N ASP A 20 -42.22 -5.65 -10.36
CA ASP A 20 -42.85 -6.76 -9.64
C ASP A 20 -44.14 -7.24 -10.31
N VAL A 21 -45.01 -6.32 -10.73
CA VAL A 21 -46.26 -6.64 -11.43
C VAL A 21 -45.98 -7.32 -12.77
N VAL A 22 -45.06 -6.78 -13.55
CA VAL A 22 -44.72 -7.30 -14.88
C VAL A 22 -44.05 -8.68 -14.78
N VAL A 23 -43.14 -8.88 -13.83
CA VAL A 23 -42.48 -10.19 -13.57
C VAL A 23 -43.50 -11.22 -13.06
N THR A 24 -44.40 -10.82 -12.16
CA THR A 24 -45.47 -11.71 -11.66
C THR A 24 -46.44 -12.12 -12.76
N LYS A 25 -46.77 -11.21 -13.69
CA LYS A 25 -47.61 -11.51 -14.85
C LYS A 25 -46.90 -12.42 -15.84
N ALA A 26 -45.64 -12.14 -16.18
CA ALA A 26 -44.84 -12.92 -17.11
C ALA A 26 -44.61 -14.36 -16.62
N SER A 27 -44.27 -14.53 -15.33
CA SER A 27 -44.08 -15.84 -14.69
C SER A 27 -45.36 -16.68 -14.61
N ARG A 28 -46.56 -16.07 -14.63
CA ARG A 28 -47.84 -16.80 -14.77
C ARG A 28 -48.12 -17.21 -16.22
N SER A 29 -47.66 -16.42 -17.18
CA SER A 29 -47.87 -16.63 -18.63
C SER A 29 -46.93 -17.69 -19.23
N LEU A 30 -45.67 -17.75 -18.78
CA LEU A 30 -44.65 -18.63 -19.36
C LEU A 30 -44.83 -20.12 -19.01
N PHE A 31 -45.60 -20.44 -17.97
CA PHE A 31 -45.64 -21.79 -17.40
C PHE A 31 -47.04 -22.44 -17.33
N ALA A 32 -48.02 -21.95 -18.08
CA ALA A 32 -49.36 -22.55 -18.22
C ALA A 32 -49.97 -23.07 -16.90
N GLY A 33 -49.78 -22.33 -15.79
CA GLY A 33 -50.34 -22.67 -14.49
C GLY A 33 -49.76 -23.90 -13.77
N ARG A 34 -48.62 -24.47 -14.19
CA ARG A 34 -47.92 -25.53 -13.43
C ARG A 34 -46.50 -25.12 -13.04
N GLY A 35 -46.25 -25.03 -11.73
CA GLY A 35 -44.92 -25.26 -11.15
C GLY A 35 -44.18 -24.05 -10.60
N ASP A 36 -43.62 -23.17 -11.45
CA ASP A 36 -42.42 -22.42 -11.03
C ASP A 36 -42.58 -20.91 -10.84
N SER A 37 -43.81 -20.38 -10.80
CA SER A 37 -44.03 -18.97 -10.37
C SER A 37 -43.52 -18.73 -8.92
N GLN A 38 -43.34 -19.79 -8.12
CA GLN A 38 -42.73 -19.74 -6.80
C GLN A 38 -41.22 -19.44 -6.81
N ALA A 39 -40.49 -19.70 -7.90
CA ALA A 39 -39.04 -19.47 -7.96
C ALA A 39 -38.66 -17.97 -8.10
N MET A 40 -39.58 -17.14 -8.59
CA MET A 40 -39.35 -15.70 -8.80
C MET A 40 -39.68 -14.85 -7.57
N LEU A 41 -40.59 -15.31 -6.70
CA LEU A 41 -40.97 -14.57 -5.48
C LEU A 41 -39.77 -14.36 -4.53
N PRO A 42 -38.90 -15.36 -4.27
CA PRO A 42 -37.67 -15.15 -3.50
C PRO A 42 -36.77 -14.08 -4.11
N LEU A 43 -36.62 -14.05 -5.45
CA LEU A 43 -35.77 -13.08 -6.13
C LEU A 43 -36.34 -11.66 -6.05
N LEU A 44 -37.66 -11.48 -6.14
CA LEU A 44 -38.29 -10.17 -5.95
C LEU A 44 -38.22 -9.71 -4.50
N SER A 45 -38.36 -10.61 -3.52
CA SER A 45 -38.15 -10.27 -2.11
C SER A 45 -36.70 -9.91 -1.80
N GLN A 46 -35.75 -10.65 -2.40
CA GLN A 46 -34.32 -10.38 -2.32
C GLN A 46 -34.00 -9.00 -2.92
N LEU A 47 -34.52 -8.70 -4.12
CA LEU A 47 -34.34 -7.41 -4.77
C LEU A 47 -34.81 -6.24 -3.91
N ARG A 48 -35.99 -6.36 -3.28
CA ARG A 48 -36.52 -5.36 -2.35
C ARG A 48 -35.58 -5.15 -1.17
N GLN A 49 -35.15 -6.25 -0.53
CA GLN A 49 -34.22 -6.19 0.59
C GLN A 49 -32.88 -5.56 0.19
N GLU A 50 -32.35 -5.89 -0.98
CA GLU A 50 -31.08 -5.34 -1.51
C GLU A 50 -31.19 -3.83 -1.77
N ILE A 51 -32.29 -3.37 -2.36
CA ILE A 51 -32.57 -1.94 -2.58
C ILE A 51 -32.71 -1.21 -1.24
N ASP A 52 -33.47 -1.77 -0.29
CA ASP A 52 -33.70 -1.15 1.04
C ASP A 52 -32.42 -1.10 1.88
N SER A 53 -31.54 -2.10 1.74
CA SER A 53 -30.26 -2.18 2.44
C SER A 53 -29.14 -1.40 1.75
N GLY A 54 -29.40 -0.85 0.56
CA GLY A 54 -28.41 -0.14 -0.26
C GLY A 54 -27.32 -1.05 -0.86
N HIS A 55 -27.62 -2.34 -1.06
CA HIS A 55 -26.78 -3.30 -1.79
C HIS A 55 -27.02 -3.16 -3.29
N TRP A 56 -26.57 -2.03 -3.85
CA TRP A 56 -26.93 -1.60 -5.21
C TRP A 56 -26.44 -2.55 -6.31
N LYS A 57 -25.26 -3.15 -6.13
CA LYS A 57 -24.67 -4.07 -7.12
C LYS A 57 -25.43 -5.39 -7.16
N GLU A 58 -25.71 -5.94 -5.98
CA GLU A 58 -26.49 -7.15 -5.78
C GLU A 58 -27.91 -6.96 -6.34
N ALA A 59 -28.53 -5.80 -6.09
CA ALA A 59 -29.83 -5.44 -6.67
C ALA A 59 -29.80 -5.45 -8.21
N ILE A 60 -28.78 -4.84 -8.83
CA ILE A 60 -28.62 -4.84 -10.29
C ILE A 60 -28.42 -6.27 -10.82
N GLU A 61 -27.59 -7.08 -10.17
CA GLU A 61 -27.38 -8.49 -10.53
C GLU A 61 -28.68 -9.31 -10.39
N THR A 62 -29.48 -9.07 -9.36
CA THR A 62 -30.81 -9.68 -9.18
C THR A 62 -31.76 -9.29 -10.31
N VAL A 63 -31.79 -8.02 -10.72
CA VAL A 63 -32.58 -7.59 -11.89
C VAL A 63 -32.11 -8.28 -13.17
N HIS A 64 -30.79 -8.40 -13.39
CA HIS A 64 -30.25 -9.14 -14.53
C HIS A 64 -30.64 -10.62 -14.53
N ARG A 65 -30.60 -11.29 -13.38
CA ARG A 65 -31.05 -12.69 -13.22
C ARG A 65 -32.52 -12.85 -13.58
N ILE A 66 -33.37 -11.95 -13.08
CA ILE A 66 -34.82 -11.96 -13.36
C ILE A 66 -35.08 -11.74 -14.86
N ARG A 67 -34.39 -10.79 -15.50
CA ARG A 67 -34.49 -10.52 -16.94
C ARG A 67 -34.02 -11.69 -17.79
N TYR A 68 -32.92 -12.33 -17.41
CA TYR A 68 -32.41 -13.50 -18.12
C TYR A 68 -33.39 -14.67 -18.07
N ALA A 69 -34.01 -14.90 -16.90
CA ALA A 69 -34.99 -15.96 -16.71
C ALA A 69 -36.36 -15.65 -17.35
N ASN A 70 -36.69 -14.37 -17.58
CA ASN A 70 -37.93 -13.91 -18.20
C ASN A 70 -37.63 -13.11 -19.46
N GLN A 71 -37.53 -13.78 -20.61
CA GLN A 71 -37.21 -13.17 -21.91
C GLN A 71 -38.36 -12.36 -22.55
N GLY A 72 -39.31 -11.87 -21.75
CA GLY A 72 -40.39 -11.02 -22.26
C GLY A 72 -39.91 -9.59 -22.51
N ASP A 73 -40.34 -8.98 -23.61
CA ASP A 73 -39.97 -7.60 -24.00
C ASP A 73 -40.31 -6.58 -22.90
N GLU A 74 -41.48 -6.74 -22.26
CA GLU A 74 -41.93 -5.85 -21.19
C GLU A 74 -41.07 -5.99 -19.92
N VAL A 75 -40.71 -7.21 -19.52
CA VAL A 75 -39.80 -7.47 -18.39
C VAL A 75 -38.42 -6.90 -18.66
N THR A 76 -37.92 -7.08 -19.89
CA THR A 76 -36.60 -6.58 -20.29
C THR A 76 -36.56 -5.06 -20.29
N ARG A 77 -37.61 -4.39 -20.78
CA ARG A 77 -37.72 -2.92 -20.79
C ARG A 77 -37.81 -2.37 -19.37
N VAL A 78 -38.77 -2.82 -18.56
CA VAL A 78 -38.99 -2.31 -17.21
C VAL A 78 -37.80 -2.65 -16.29
N GLY A 79 -37.17 -3.81 -16.48
CA GLY A 79 -35.94 -4.15 -15.76
C GLY A 79 -34.74 -3.27 -16.15
N GLY A 80 -34.65 -2.83 -17.41
CA GLY A 80 -33.65 -1.84 -17.83
C GLY A 80 -33.89 -0.46 -17.19
N GLU A 81 -35.16 -0.02 -17.12
CA GLU A 81 -35.55 1.21 -16.41
C GLU A 81 -35.18 1.14 -14.92
N LEU A 82 -35.45 0.01 -14.27
CA LEU A 82 -35.12 -0.21 -12.86
C LEU A 82 -33.62 -0.19 -12.60
N ILE A 83 -32.81 -0.84 -13.45
CA ILE A 83 -31.33 -0.79 -13.35
C ILE A 83 -30.84 0.65 -13.43
N ASN A 84 -31.28 1.42 -14.42
CA ASN A 84 -30.87 2.82 -14.57
C ASN A 84 -31.24 3.66 -13.32
N GLN A 85 -32.41 3.42 -12.72
CA GLN A 85 -32.81 4.13 -11.50
C GLN A 85 -32.00 3.71 -10.27
N ILE A 86 -31.65 2.43 -10.14
CA ILE A 86 -30.76 1.94 -9.09
C ILE A 86 -29.38 2.59 -9.23
N GLU A 87 -28.82 2.67 -10.44
CA GLU A 87 -27.53 3.31 -10.70
C GLU A 87 -27.53 4.81 -10.38
N VAL A 88 -28.57 5.55 -10.80
CA VAL A 88 -28.72 6.98 -10.49
C VAL A 88 -28.81 7.20 -8.99
N ARG A 89 -29.59 6.38 -8.27
CA ARG A 89 -29.72 6.48 -6.81
C ARG A 89 -28.43 6.12 -6.09
N ALA A 90 -27.77 5.03 -6.51
CA ALA A 90 -26.48 4.61 -5.96
C ALA A 90 -25.46 5.74 -6.05
N LYS A 91 -25.35 6.37 -7.22
CA LYS A 91 -24.46 7.52 -7.45
C LYS A 91 -24.83 8.74 -6.60
N ALA A 92 -26.12 9.03 -6.45
CA ALA A 92 -26.59 10.15 -5.64
C ALA A 92 -26.26 9.96 -4.15
N VAL A 93 -26.49 8.74 -3.62
CA VAL A 93 -26.13 8.37 -2.25
C VAL A 93 -24.62 8.46 -2.05
N GLU A 94 -23.84 7.88 -2.96
CA GLU A 94 -22.38 7.94 -2.89
C GLU A 94 -21.86 9.39 -2.91
N THR A 95 -22.41 10.25 -3.77
CA THR A 95 -22.02 11.66 -3.85
C THR A 95 -22.36 12.42 -2.56
N ALA A 96 -23.55 12.20 -2.00
CA ALA A 96 -23.95 12.82 -0.74
C ALA A 96 -23.04 12.39 0.42
N GLU A 97 -22.66 11.11 0.46
CA GLU A 97 -21.73 10.58 1.46
C GLU A 97 -20.33 11.15 1.28
N LEU A 98 -19.81 11.23 0.05
CA LEU A 98 -18.51 11.88 -0.21
C LEU A 98 -18.48 13.31 0.31
N HIS A 99 -19.54 14.09 0.06
CA HIS A 99 -19.66 15.43 0.63
C HIS A 99 -19.71 15.43 2.16
N ALA A 100 -20.37 14.44 2.78
CA ALA A 100 -20.38 14.30 4.24
C ALA A 100 -18.98 14.00 4.80
N LEU A 101 -18.20 13.16 4.11
CA LEU A 101 -16.82 12.85 4.49
C LEU A 101 -15.92 14.10 4.35
N GLU A 102 -16.02 14.83 3.25
CA GLU A 102 -15.28 16.07 3.04
C GLU A 102 -15.59 17.10 4.12
N ALA A 103 -16.88 17.34 4.37
CA ALA A 103 -17.32 18.29 5.40
C ALA A 103 -16.88 17.87 6.82
N ALA A 104 -16.82 16.57 7.12
CA ALA A 104 -16.32 16.08 8.40
C ALA A 104 -14.80 16.30 8.55
N ALA A 105 -14.02 16.09 7.49
CA ALA A 105 -12.59 16.38 7.50
C ALA A 105 -12.30 17.89 7.69
N ASP A 106 -13.09 18.75 7.05
CA ASP A 106 -12.94 20.20 7.16
C ASP A 106 -13.30 20.70 8.57
N ARG A 107 -14.41 20.19 9.15
CA ARG A 107 -14.78 20.46 10.55
C ARG A 107 -13.71 20.00 11.54
N ALA A 108 -13.01 18.90 11.25
CA ALA A 108 -11.94 18.42 12.10
C ALA A 108 -10.76 19.39 12.16
N GLY A 109 -10.41 20.00 11.03
CA GLY A 109 -9.40 21.06 10.95
C GLY A 109 -9.75 22.28 11.80
N GLU A 110 -10.99 22.78 11.66
CA GLU A 110 -11.49 23.89 12.47
C GLU A 110 -11.50 23.56 13.97
N ALA A 111 -11.90 22.32 14.32
CA ALA A 111 -11.92 21.86 15.71
C ALA A 111 -10.50 21.87 16.30
N CYS A 112 -9.49 21.36 15.57
CA CYS A 112 -8.09 21.41 15.99
C CYS A 112 -7.62 22.85 16.26
N LEU A 113 -7.97 23.79 15.38
CA LEU A 113 -7.55 25.19 15.52
C LEU A 113 -8.21 25.91 16.72
N ARG A 114 -9.46 25.54 17.07
CA ARG A 114 -10.20 26.14 18.20
C ARG A 114 -9.94 25.46 19.55
N ALA A 115 -9.45 24.22 19.54
CA ALA A 115 -9.27 23.43 20.75
C ALA A 115 -8.17 24.00 21.64
N ASN A 116 -8.50 24.20 22.92
CA ASN A 116 -7.54 24.64 23.94
C ASN A 116 -7.08 23.47 24.82
N ASN A 117 -7.91 22.43 24.93
CA ASN A 117 -7.62 21.22 25.69
C ASN A 117 -7.88 19.96 24.85
N ALA A 118 -7.21 18.85 25.16
CA ALA A 118 -7.39 17.59 24.43
C ALA A 118 -8.85 17.12 24.40
N ARG A 119 -9.61 17.32 25.49
CA ARG A 119 -11.03 16.93 25.61
C ARG A 119 -11.95 17.66 24.63
N ASP A 120 -11.56 18.84 24.15
CA ASP A 120 -12.36 19.62 23.18
C ASP A 120 -12.51 18.86 21.85
N LEU A 121 -11.62 17.90 21.57
CA LEU A 121 -11.58 17.11 20.34
C LEU A 121 -12.25 15.74 20.46
N ASP A 122 -12.69 15.31 21.65
CA ASP A 122 -13.25 13.96 21.87
C ASP A 122 -14.47 13.69 20.97
N ARG A 123 -15.34 14.70 20.82
CA ARG A 123 -16.53 14.61 19.95
C ARG A 123 -16.13 14.44 18.47
N THR A 124 -15.13 15.19 18.02
CA THR A 124 -14.60 15.11 16.65
C THR A 124 -14.00 13.73 16.38
N VAL A 125 -13.22 13.20 17.33
CA VAL A 125 -12.66 11.84 17.24
C VAL A 125 -13.75 10.78 17.16
N ALA A 126 -14.81 10.89 17.98
CA ALA A 126 -15.93 9.96 17.94
C ALA A 126 -16.67 10.00 16.59
N GLU A 127 -16.90 11.19 16.03
CA GLU A 127 -17.54 11.37 14.72
C GLU A 127 -16.71 10.74 13.59
N LEU A 128 -15.42 11.07 13.48
CA LEU A 128 -14.52 10.53 12.46
C LEU A 128 -14.37 9.02 12.58
N ARG A 129 -14.31 8.48 13.81
CA ARG A 129 -14.26 7.04 14.06
C ARG A 129 -15.55 6.36 13.57
N SER A 130 -16.72 6.92 13.89
CA SER A 130 -18.00 6.40 13.39
C SER A 130 -18.06 6.39 11.86
N LEU A 131 -17.64 7.46 11.19
CA LEU A 131 -17.62 7.55 9.73
C LEU A 131 -16.65 6.54 9.10
N SER A 132 -15.47 6.33 9.68
CA SER A 132 -14.50 5.35 9.16
C SER A 132 -14.96 3.90 9.31
N GLN A 133 -15.76 3.59 10.34
CA GLN A 133 -16.23 2.24 10.66
C GLN A 133 -17.51 1.84 9.93
N ARG A 134 -18.43 2.78 9.67
CA ARG A 134 -19.74 2.51 9.04
C ARG A 134 -19.66 1.65 7.78
N TRP A 135 -18.64 1.86 6.94
CA TRP A 135 -18.50 1.17 5.66
C TRP A 135 -17.63 -0.10 5.66
N ARG A 136 -16.89 -0.39 6.74
CA ARG A 136 -16.08 -1.64 6.80
C ARG A 136 -16.95 -2.89 6.90
N ASN A 137 -18.20 -2.75 7.35
CA ASN A 137 -19.05 -3.87 7.72
C ASN A 137 -20.15 -4.19 6.69
N ASP A 138 -20.28 -3.41 5.62
CA ASP A 138 -21.45 -3.47 4.73
C ASP A 138 -21.22 -4.33 3.46
N GLY A 139 -20.02 -4.88 3.24
CA GLY A 139 -19.74 -5.78 2.11
C GLY A 139 -19.89 -5.17 0.70
N ARG A 140 -20.16 -3.86 0.60
CA ARG A 140 -20.40 -3.14 -0.65
C ARG A 140 -19.13 -3.04 -1.50
N SER A 141 -19.26 -3.24 -2.81
CA SER A 141 -18.20 -2.94 -3.78
C SER A 141 -17.89 -1.43 -3.76
N GLU A 142 -16.73 -1.05 -3.25
CA GLU A 142 -16.34 0.34 -3.05
C GLU A 142 -15.85 0.98 -4.36
N SER A 143 -16.32 2.19 -4.68
CA SER A 143 -15.79 2.98 -5.77
C SER A 143 -14.45 3.62 -5.39
N GLU A 144 -13.60 3.92 -6.37
CA GLU A 144 -12.32 4.60 -6.12
C GLU A 144 -12.48 5.97 -5.39
N PRO A 145 -13.47 6.83 -5.73
CA PRO A 145 -13.73 8.04 -4.96
C PRO A 145 -14.07 7.77 -3.49
N MET A 146 -14.91 6.78 -3.20
CA MET A 146 -15.31 6.44 -1.82
C MET A 146 -14.13 5.91 -1.01
N PHE A 147 -13.32 5.04 -1.62
CA PHE A 147 -12.08 4.54 -1.03
C PHE A 147 -11.16 5.69 -0.61
N ARG A 148 -10.96 6.66 -1.51
CA ARG A 148 -10.15 7.86 -1.21
C ARG A 148 -10.76 8.74 -0.13
N GLY A 149 -12.08 8.94 -0.14
CA GLY A 149 -12.79 9.68 0.92
C GLY A 149 -12.61 9.04 2.29
N ARG A 150 -12.64 7.71 2.37
CA ARG A 150 -12.41 6.97 3.62
C ARG A 150 -10.97 7.00 4.08
N ALA A 151 -10.01 6.82 3.16
CA ALA A 151 -8.60 6.98 3.47
C ALA A 151 -8.33 8.38 4.06
N ARG A 152 -8.96 9.41 3.49
CA ARG A 152 -8.91 10.79 4.00
C ARG A 152 -9.47 10.91 5.42
N ILE A 153 -10.61 10.30 5.74
CA ILE A 153 -11.16 10.32 7.11
C ILE A 153 -10.26 9.59 8.11
N ALA A 154 -9.68 8.44 7.72
CA ALA A 154 -8.75 7.71 8.57
C ALA A 154 -7.50 8.55 8.86
N ALA A 155 -6.97 9.24 7.85
CA ALA A 155 -5.86 10.18 8.03
C ALA A 155 -6.25 11.38 8.90
N ALA A 156 -7.43 11.96 8.70
CA ALA A 156 -7.97 13.05 9.54
C ALA A 156 -8.12 12.62 11.01
N LEU A 157 -8.60 11.40 11.26
CA LEU A 157 -8.71 10.85 12.62
C LEU A 157 -7.34 10.76 13.29
N ALA A 158 -6.35 10.18 12.60
CA ALA A 158 -5.00 10.07 13.13
C ALA A 158 -4.37 11.46 13.38
N TYR A 159 -4.63 12.42 12.49
CA TYR A 159 -4.20 13.81 12.66
C TYR A 159 -4.78 14.43 13.93
N VAL A 160 -6.10 14.34 14.15
CA VAL A 160 -6.77 14.90 15.33
C VAL A 160 -6.26 14.25 16.61
N GLN A 161 -5.95 12.94 16.60
CA GLN A 161 -5.39 12.26 17.76
C GLN A 161 -3.98 12.75 18.12
N ILE A 162 -3.11 12.99 17.14
CA ILE A 162 -1.80 13.62 17.40
C ILE A 162 -1.97 15.05 17.93
N TRP A 163 -2.98 15.77 17.46
CA TRP A 163 -3.31 17.10 18.00
C TRP A 163 -3.81 17.02 19.46
N GLN A 164 -4.59 16.00 19.82
CA GLN A 164 -4.97 15.74 21.22
C GLN A 164 -3.74 15.44 22.09
N ASP A 165 -2.81 14.61 21.61
CA ASP A 165 -1.55 14.33 22.31
C ASP A 165 -0.76 15.63 22.56
N TYR A 166 -0.66 16.50 21.54
CA TYR A 166 -0.02 17.81 21.66
C TYR A 166 -0.65 18.65 22.77
N LEU A 167 -1.99 18.79 22.77
CA LEU A 167 -2.68 19.59 23.78
C LEU A 167 -2.52 19.01 25.18
N ALA A 168 -2.53 17.68 25.33
CA ALA A 168 -2.30 17.01 26.60
C ALA A 168 -0.87 17.24 27.12
N LEU A 169 0.13 17.10 26.26
CA LEU A 169 1.55 17.32 26.62
C LEU A 169 1.82 18.78 27.00
N ARG A 170 1.17 19.73 26.33
CA ARG A 170 1.21 21.15 26.71
C ARG A 170 0.60 21.40 28.08
N ALA A 171 -0.56 20.79 28.37
CA ALA A 171 -1.20 20.91 29.67
C ALA A 171 -0.33 20.32 30.80
N ASP A 172 0.44 19.27 30.52
CA ASP A 172 1.40 18.65 31.44
C ASP A 172 2.75 19.41 31.53
N GLY A 173 2.92 20.54 30.83
CA GLY A 173 4.15 21.33 30.82
C GLY A 173 5.31 20.72 30.03
N LYS A 174 5.07 19.69 29.22
CA LYS A 174 6.08 18.99 28.41
C LYS A 174 6.23 19.62 27.03
N GLU A 175 6.59 20.90 27.00
CA GLU A 175 6.57 21.74 25.79
C GLU A 175 7.46 21.21 24.63
N ILE A 176 8.58 20.55 24.92
CA ILE A 176 9.40 19.93 23.85
C ILE A 176 8.73 18.68 23.27
N GLU A 177 8.11 17.84 24.08
CA GLU A 177 7.38 16.66 23.60
C GLU A 177 6.16 17.09 22.79
N ALA A 178 5.49 18.16 23.22
CA ALA A 178 4.41 18.78 22.46
C ALA A 178 4.90 19.32 21.11
N ALA A 179 6.01 20.08 21.07
CA ALA A 179 6.59 20.57 19.83
C ALA A 179 6.95 19.44 18.85
N ARG A 180 7.48 18.32 19.34
CA ARG A 180 7.76 17.12 18.52
C ARG A 180 6.51 16.52 17.88
N LYS A 181 5.35 16.53 18.56
CA LYS A 181 4.08 16.10 17.96
C LYS A 181 3.66 17.00 16.79
N MET A 182 3.92 18.30 16.89
CA MET A 182 3.68 19.24 15.78
C MET A 182 4.69 19.07 14.64
N GLU A 183 5.96 18.79 14.93
CA GLU A 183 6.93 18.41 13.91
C GLU A 183 6.55 17.12 13.18
N GLU A 184 6.05 16.11 13.90
CA GLU A 184 5.53 14.86 13.34
C GLU A 184 4.41 15.16 12.32
N LEU A 185 3.45 16.00 12.70
CA LEU A 185 2.39 16.47 11.79
C LEU A 185 2.93 17.25 10.58
N ALA A 186 3.95 18.09 10.78
CA ALA A 186 4.52 18.91 9.71
C ALA A 186 5.40 18.12 8.72
N ARG A 187 5.93 16.96 9.14
CA ARG A 187 6.76 16.06 8.34
C ARG A 187 5.93 15.01 7.59
N ARG A 188 4.78 14.59 8.12
CA ARG A 188 3.89 13.62 7.48
C ARG A 188 3.10 14.22 6.32
N ASN A 189 3.78 14.44 5.19
CA ASN A 189 3.18 14.87 3.91
C ASN A 189 2.24 13.81 3.29
N GLU A 190 2.30 12.57 3.78
CA GLU A 190 1.48 11.44 3.32
C GLU A 190 0.08 11.42 3.95
N TRP A 191 -0.18 12.25 4.98
CA TRP A 191 -1.49 12.35 5.63
C TRP A 191 -2.26 13.55 5.09
N TYR A 192 -3.59 13.39 4.96
CA TYR A 192 -4.45 14.48 4.54
C TYR A 192 -4.34 15.67 5.53
N PRO A 193 -3.86 16.84 5.11
CA PRO A 193 -3.65 17.96 6.02
C PRO A 193 -4.99 18.64 6.32
N VAL A 194 -5.61 18.31 7.46
CA VAL A 194 -6.84 19.00 7.90
C VAL A 194 -6.57 20.43 8.41
N VAL A 195 -5.32 20.74 8.75
CA VAL A 195 -4.86 22.09 9.10
C VAL A 195 -3.67 22.48 8.22
N ALA A 196 -3.60 23.75 7.84
CA ALA A 196 -2.51 24.28 7.03
C ALA A 196 -1.14 24.06 7.69
N ARG A 197 -0.15 23.60 6.93
CA ARG A 197 1.19 23.30 7.44
C ARG A 197 1.87 24.49 8.13
N SER A 198 1.61 25.72 7.68
CA SER A 198 2.10 26.94 8.33
C SER A 198 1.64 27.06 9.78
N GLU A 199 0.38 26.75 10.07
CA GLU A 199 -0.19 26.77 11.42
C GLU A 199 0.45 25.70 12.33
N VAL A 200 0.77 24.54 11.75
CA VAL A 200 1.47 23.46 12.45
C VAL A 200 2.90 23.88 12.78
N LEU A 201 3.61 24.47 11.82
CA LEU A 201 5.01 24.89 11.98
C LEU A 201 5.17 25.98 13.04
N VAL A 202 4.22 26.92 13.15
CA VAL A 202 4.22 27.93 14.22
C VAL A 202 4.16 27.27 15.61
N ARG A 203 3.44 26.16 15.74
CA ARG A 203 3.28 25.40 16.99
C ARG A 203 4.37 24.36 17.23
N ALA A 204 5.21 24.10 16.22
CA ALA A 204 6.36 23.22 16.30
C ALA A 204 7.62 23.91 16.87
N VAL A 205 7.59 25.24 17.05
CA VAL A 205 8.70 25.98 17.66
C VAL A 205 8.55 25.92 19.19
N PRO A 206 9.47 25.24 19.92
CA PRO A 206 9.43 25.28 21.37
C PRO A 206 9.68 26.72 21.87
N PRO A 207 9.00 27.18 22.93
CA PRO A 207 9.33 28.45 23.55
C PRO A 207 10.79 28.48 24.01
N SER A 208 11.44 29.64 23.86
CA SER A 208 12.87 29.84 24.16
C SER A 208 13.23 29.34 25.57
N PRO A 209 14.42 28.75 25.77
CA PRO A 209 14.68 27.84 26.88
C PRO A 209 14.72 28.56 28.24
N SER A 210 13.98 28.00 29.20
CA SER A 210 14.28 28.10 30.63
C SER A 210 15.65 27.43 30.90
N PRO A 211 16.47 27.90 31.86
CA PRO A 211 17.92 27.69 31.87
C PRO A 211 18.41 26.28 32.28
N ALA A 212 17.57 25.26 32.21
CA ALA A 212 17.99 23.86 32.31
C ALA A 212 17.47 23.12 31.07
N PRO A 213 18.35 22.56 30.22
CA PRO A 213 17.91 21.77 29.09
C PRO A 213 17.13 20.57 29.64
N PRO A 214 15.90 20.31 29.15
CA PRO A 214 15.17 19.11 29.52
C PRO A 214 15.98 17.87 29.15
N GLN A 215 15.78 16.79 29.91
CA GLN A 215 16.56 15.56 29.81
C GLN A 215 16.60 14.99 28.37
N SER A 216 15.56 15.22 27.56
CA SER A 216 15.53 14.83 26.15
C SER A 216 16.52 15.58 25.25
N PHE A 217 16.76 16.88 25.52
CA PHE A 217 17.74 17.68 24.79
C PHE A 217 19.17 17.25 25.17
N ALA A 218 19.39 16.93 26.45
CA ALA A 218 20.66 16.38 26.91
C ALA A 218 20.98 15.01 26.29
N VAL A 219 19.97 14.15 26.09
CA VAL A 219 20.12 12.87 25.36
C VAL A 219 20.48 13.10 23.89
N ASP A 220 19.80 14.02 23.21
CA ASP A 220 20.03 14.30 21.79
C ASP A 220 21.44 14.88 21.54
N GLU A 221 21.88 15.83 22.37
CA GLU A 221 23.25 16.36 22.30
C GLU A 221 24.31 15.32 22.69
N ALA A 222 24.04 14.48 23.69
CA ALA A 222 24.94 13.39 24.05
C ALA A 222 25.13 12.39 22.90
N LEU A 223 24.03 11.99 22.23
CA LEU A 223 24.10 11.11 21.06
C LEU A 223 24.83 11.78 19.90
N LYS A 224 24.54 13.05 19.58
CA LYS A 224 25.27 13.79 18.55
C LYS A 224 26.77 13.83 18.82
N ASN A 225 27.18 14.04 20.07
CA ASN A 225 28.59 14.08 20.44
C ASN A 225 29.29 12.73 20.29
N VAL A 226 28.60 11.63 20.59
CA VAL A 226 29.10 10.26 20.34
C VAL A 226 29.28 10.04 18.84
N PHE A 227 28.28 10.37 18.03
CA PHE A 227 28.33 10.15 16.58
C PHE A 227 29.25 11.11 15.82
N ALA A 228 29.47 12.34 16.31
CA ALA A 228 30.38 13.30 15.67
C ALA A 228 31.83 12.81 15.62
N LYS A 229 32.21 11.89 16.52
CA LYS A 229 33.54 11.26 16.55
C LYS A 229 33.66 10.11 15.55
N MET A 230 32.53 9.57 15.08
CA MET A 230 32.49 8.41 14.20
C MET A 230 32.59 8.86 12.75
N LYS A 231 33.72 8.59 12.10
CA LYS A 231 33.98 9.02 10.71
C LYS A 231 34.00 7.85 9.72
N SER A 232 34.30 6.65 10.20
CA SER A 232 34.33 5.44 9.38
C SER A 232 33.81 4.22 10.14
N LEU A 233 33.72 3.09 9.44
CA LEU A 233 33.43 1.79 10.04
C LEU A 233 34.48 1.33 11.05
N ASP A 234 35.72 1.84 10.99
CA ASP A 234 36.77 1.46 11.94
C ASP A 234 36.51 2.04 13.34
N ASP A 235 35.82 3.16 13.42
CA ASP A 235 35.44 3.82 14.67
C ASP A 235 34.25 3.13 15.37
N LEU A 236 33.67 2.08 14.77
CA LEU A 236 32.45 1.42 15.23
C LEU A 236 32.57 0.86 16.65
N ASP A 237 33.67 0.18 16.96
CA ASP A 237 33.85 -0.46 18.27
C ASP A 237 34.10 0.57 19.39
N ALA A 238 34.86 1.62 19.08
CA ALA A 238 35.08 2.73 20.00
C ALA A 238 33.77 3.49 20.28
N THR A 239 33.00 3.77 19.23
CA THR A 239 31.69 4.44 19.34
C THR A 239 30.68 3.59 20.10
N ALA A 240 30.67 2.27 19.89
CA ALA A 240 29.83 1.35 20.64
C ALA A 240 30.18 1.32 22.14
N ALA A 241 31.46 1.40 22.48
CA ALA A 241 31.90 1.47 23.88
C ALA A 241 31.48 2.80 24.55
N GLU A 242 31.64 3.94 23.86
CA GLU A 242 31.13 5.23 24.37
C GLU A 242 29.62 5.22 24.55
N LEU A 243 28.88 4.63 23.60
CA LEU A 243 27.44 4.50 23.66
C LEU A 243 26.98 3.56 24.80
N ALA A 244 27.73 2.49 25.08
CA ALA A 244 27.46 1.61 26.21
C ALA A 244 27.63 2.32 27.55
N ASN A 245 28.67 3.15 27.69
CA ASN A 245 28.87 4.00 28.88
C ASN A 245 27.73 5.01 29.03
N LEU A 246 27.29 5.62 27.93
CA LEU A 246 26.14 6.53 27.92
C LEU A 246 24.83 5.81 28.29
N ALA A 247 24.64 4.58 27.81
CA ALA A 247 23.48 3.73 28.15
C ALA A 247 23.45 3.34 29.63
N GLN A 248 24.61 3.15 30.27
CA GLN A 248 24.68 2.94 31.71
C GLN A 248 24.31 4.21 32.49
N ALA A 249 24.82 5.38 32.06
CA ALA A 249 24.54 6.66 32.70
C ALA A 249 23.08 7.14 32.50
N GLN A 250 22.43 6.74 31.41
CA GLN A 250 21.09 7.18 31.02
C GLN A 250 20.18 5.99 30.67
N SER A 251 20.18 4.96 31.51
CA SER A 251 19.49 3.67 31.31
C SER A 251 17.97 3.76 31.12
N TRP A 252 17.38 4.87 31.56
CA TRP A 252 15.97 5.21 31.40
C TRP A 252 15.61 5.62 29.95
N SER A 253 16.58 5.99 29.12
CA SER A 253 16.34 6.48 27.76
C SER A 253 16.09 5.33 26.77
N ALA A 254 14.86 5.21 26.30
CA ALA A 254 14.48 4.29 25.23
C ALA A 254 15.23 4.59 23.91
N LYS A 255 15.51 5.87 23.62
CA LYS A 255 16.27 6.28 22.43
C LYS A 255 17.71 5.77 22.49
N ILE A 256 18.40 5.92 23.63
CA ILE A 256 19.78 5.41 23.78
C ILE A 256 19.80 3.88 23.68
N ARG A 257 18.85 3.19 24.32
CA ARG A 257 18.74 1.72 24.22
C ARG A 257 18.55 1.27 22.77
N ALA A 258 17.62 1.90 22.04
CA ALA A 258 17.41 1.62 20.64
C ALA A 258 18.71 1.83 19.84
N THR A 259 19.39 2.96 20.02
CA THR A 259 20.70 3.23 19.39
C THR A 259 21.76 2.19 19.73
N SER A 260 21.83 1.71 20.97
CA SER A 260 22.78 0.66 21.37
C SER A 260 22.50 -0.66 20.65
N GLU A 261 21.23 -1.05 20.52
CA GLU A 261 20.83 -2.22 19.75
C GLU A 261 21.17 -2.07 18.26
N GLN A 262 21.02 -0.87 17.70
CA GLN A 262 21.44 -0.56 16.32
C GLN A 262 22.93 -0.80 16.11
N MET A 263 23.73 -0.25 17.02
CA MET A 263 25.18 -0.34 16.98
C MET A 263 25.63 -1.79 17.11
N ALA A 264 25.03 -2.55 18.02
CA ALA A 264 25.32 -3.97 18.21
C ALA A 264 25.01 -4.81 16.95
N ARG A 265 23.96 -4.47 16.19
CA ARG A 265 23.66 -5.15 14.91
C ARG A 265 24.69 -4.85 13.84
N LEU A 266 25.15 -3.59 13.71
CA LEU A 266 26.23 -3.25 12.79
C LEU A 266 27.54 -3.96 13.17
N GLN A 267 27.85 -4.08 14.47
CA GLN A 267 28.98 -4.87 14.95
C GLN A 267 28.80 -6.36 14.61
N GLY A 268 27.59 -6.90 14.79
CA GLY A 268 27.25 -8.26 14.37
C GLY A 268 27.44 -8.47 12.87
N ALA A 269 27.01 -7.51 12.05
CA ALA A 269 27.18 -7.54 10.61
C ALA A 269 28.67 -7.51 10.22
N ARG A 270 29.50 -6.68 10.89
CA ARG A 270 30.96 -6.64 10.70
C ARG A 270 31.62 -7.97 11.07
N ARG A 271 31.20 -8.61 12.16
CA ARG A 271 31.69 -9.95 12.54
C ARG A 271 31.30 -11.02 11.52
N ALA A 272 30.06 -10.98 11.02
CA ALA A 272 29.60 -11.88 9.98
C ALA A 272 30.40 -11.70 8.68
N LEU A 273 30.67 -10.44 8.28
CA LEU A 273 31.51 -10.13 7.13
C LEU A 273 32.94 -10.68 7.30
N ALA A 274 33.56 -10.50 8.47
CA ALA A 274 34.88 -11.05 8.77
C ALA A 274 34.89 -12.59 8.75
N GLY A 275 33.78 -13.21 9.16
CA GLY A 275 33.55 -14.66 9.06
C GLY A 275 33.12 -15.15 7.67
N GLN A 276 33.07 -14.26 6.66
CA GLN A 276 32.61 -14.55 5.30
C GLN A 276 31.15 -15.04 5.20
N ASP A 277 30.33 -14.79 6.22
CA ASP A 277 28.89 -15.02 6.18
C ASP A 277 28.18 -13.78 5.61
N TYR A 278 28.28 -13.63 4.28
CA TYR A 278 27.73 -12.47 3.58
C TYR A 278 26.20 -12.38 3.66
N ALA A 279 25.52 -13.51 3.82
CA ALA A 279 24.06 -13.55 3.99
C ALA A 279 23.65 -12.99 5.35
N ALA A 280 24.28 -13.43 6.44
CA ALA A 280 24.03 -12.88 7.77
C ALA A 280 24.47 -11.40 7.85
N ALA A 281 25.61 -11.05 7.24
CA ALA A 281 26.10 -9.68 7.16
C ALA A 281 25.08 -8.76 6.46
N PHE A 282 24.55 -9.17 5.31
CA PHE A 282 23.53 -8.42 4.59
C PHE A 282 22.23 -8.30 5.39
N GLN A 283 21.73 -9.38 5.98
CA GLN A 283 20.49 -9.35 6.77
C GLN A 283 20.60 -8.42 7.97
N LEU A 284 21.68 -8.51 8.75
CA LEU A 284 21.88 -7.66 9.93
C LEU A 284 21.99 -6.18 9.57
N ALA A 285 22.57 -5.86 8.41
CA ALA A 285 22.69 -4.48 7.94
C ALA A 285 21.42 -3.92 7.29
N THR A 286 20.48 -4.76 6.88
CA THR A 286 19.27 -4.34 6.15
C THR A 286 17.97 -4.43 6.96
N GLN A 287 17.97 -5.12 8.10
CA GLN A 287 16.84 -5.14 9.01
C GLN A 287 16.40 -3.72 9.36
N ARG A 288 15.08 -3.49 9.36
CA ARG A 288 14.46 -2.18 9.67
C ARG A 288 14.40 -1.98 11.18
N LEU A 289 14.59 -0.74 11.61
CA LEU A 289 15.12 -0.45 12.94
C LEU A 289 14.22 0.53 13.68
N GLY A 290 13.14 -0.01 14.26
CA GLY A 290 12.26 0.69 15.19
C GLY A 290 11.65 2.01 14.71
N ASP A 291 10.98 2.71 15.61
CA ASP A 291 10.24 3.95 15.30
C ASP A 291 11.12 5.22 15.42
N TYR A 292 12.42 5.09 15.73
CA TYR A 292 13.33 6.23 15.96
C TYR A 292 14.08 6.64 14.68
N ILE A 293 13.40 7.38 13.81
CA ILE A 293 13.90 7.85 12.51
C ILE A 293 15.24 8.61 12.64
N ASP A 294 15.38 9.50 13.62
CA ASP A 294 16.60 10.30 13.80
C ASP A 294 17.86 9.45 14.04
N VAL A 295 17.72 8.28 14.68
CA VAL A 295 18.84 7.36 14.95
C VAL A 295 19.25 6.63 13.67
N ALA A 296 18.26 6.27 12.84
CA ALA A 296 18.51 5.63 11.55
C ALA A 296 19.27 6.57 10.59
N GLU A 297 18.96 7.88 10.62
CA GLU A 297 19.67 8.88 9.81
C GLU A 297 21.15 9.02 10.19
N GLN A 298 21.48 8.99 11.48
CA GLN A 298 22.87 9.10 11.96
C GLN A 298 23.73 7.90 11.56
N LEU A 299 23.14 6.71 11.48
CA LEU A 299 23.83 5.47 11.10
C LEU A 299 23.79 5.18 9.60
N ALA A 300 22.98 5.89 8.83
CA ALA A 300 22.79 5.64 7.40
C ALA A 300 24.10 5.69 6.58
N PRO A 301 25.03 6.66 6.78
CA PRO A 301 26.28 6.70 6.03
C PRO A 301 27.16 5.46 6.25
N LEU A 302 27.21 4.97 7.49
CA LEU A 302 27.99 3.81 7.88
C LEU A 302 27.37 2.53 7.33
N ARG A 303 26.05 2.42 7.43
CA ARG A 303 25.30 1.33 6.81
C ARG A 303 25.55 1.29 5.30
N GLN A 304 25.59 2.45 4.64
CA GLN A 304 25.93 2.55 3.22
C GLN A 304 27.35 2.06 2.93
N GLN A 305 28.35 2.53 3.68
CA GLN A 305 29.74 2.07 3.53
C GLN A 305 29.84 0.55 3.71
N PHE A 306 29.15 0.01 4.72
CA PHE A 306 29.14 -1.42 5.00
C PHE A 306 28.50 -2.22 3.88
N LEU A 307 27.31 -1.82 3.42
CA LEU A 307 26.61 -2.52 2.34
C LEU A 307 27.43 -2.54 1.05
N LEU A 308 28.17 -1.49 0.72
CA LEU A 308 29.05 -1.48 -0.46
C LEU A 308 30.22 -2.48 -0.35
N GLN A 309 30.65 -2.85 0.86
CA GLN A 309 31.65 -3.91 1.07
C GLN A 309 31.01 -5.31 0.96
N VAL A 310 29.78 -5.47 1.42
CA VAL A 310 29.10 -6.78 1.46
C VAL A 310 28.49 -7.18 0.11
N LEU A 311 27.88 -6.22 -0.60
CA LEU A 311 27.10 -6.49 -1.81
C LEU A 311 27.85 -7.24 -2.92
N PRO A 312 29.13 -6.91 -3.23
CA PRO A 312 29.90 -7.64 -4.23
C PRO A 312 30.10 -9.13 -3.92
N HIS A 313 30.00 -9.53 -2.65
CA HIS A 313 30.17 -10.91 -2.20
C HIS A 313 28.85 -11.62 -1.89
N TYR A 314 27.82 -10.85 -1.54
CA TYR A 314 26.48 -11.35 -1.28
C TYR A 314 25.76 -11.77 -2.57
N LEU A 315 25.99 -11.05 -3.67
CA LEU A 315 25.38 -11.33 -4.96
C LEU A 315 26.01 -12.59 -5.61
N PRO A 316 25.24 -13.35 -6.40
CA PRO A 316 25.60 -14.72 -6.83
C PRO A 316 26.78 -14.85 -7.80
N GLN A 317 27.52 -13.78 -8.12
CA GLN A 317 28.66 -13.80 -9.03
C GLN A 317 29.98 -13.49 -8.30
N ARG A 318 31.03 -14.28 -8.61
CA ARG A 318 32.36 -14.16 -7.98
C ARG A 318 33.19 -12.97 -8.47
N GLU A 319 32.92 -12.45 -9.67
CA GLU A 319 33.67 -11.34 -10.26
C GLU A 319 32.72 -10.18 -10.64
N LEU A 320 32.15 -9.56 -9.61
CA LEU A 320 31.40 -8.33 -9.80
C LEU A 320 32.34 -7.14 -9.93
N VAL A 321 31.98 -6.20 -10.82
CA VAL A 321 32.65 -4.91 -10.87
C VAL A 321 32.47 -4.23 -9.51
N PRO A 322 33.57 -3.78 -8.86
CA PRO A 322 33.48 -3.13 -7.57
C PRO A 322 32.65 -1.84 -7.63
N PRO A 323 32.13 -1.37 -6.49
CA PRO A 323 31.49 -0.05 -6.41
C PRO A 323 32.45 1.06 -6.85
N GLN A 324 31.92 2.07 -7.53
CA GLN A 324 32.68 3.26 -7.90
C GLN A 324 32.88 4.19 -6.68
N PRO A 325 33.91 5.05 -6.69
CA PRO A 325 34.08 6.05 -5.64
C PRO A 325 32.81 6.90 -5.48
N GLN A 326 32.33 7.04 -4.24
CA GLN A 326 31.11 7.81 -3.88
C GLN A 326 29.80 7.28 -4.49
N GLU A 327 29.79 6.07 -5.06
CA GLU A 327 28.57 5.45 -5.55
C GLU A 327 27.59 5.16 -4.40
N SER A 328 26.31 5.43 -4.61
CA SER A 328 25.28 5.02 -3.65
C SER A 328 24.99 3.52 -3.79
N VAL A 329 24.52 2.89 -2.71
CA VAL A 329 24.10 1.47 -2.75
C VAL A 329 23.02 1.22 -3.80
N ALA A 330 22.05 2.14 -3.93
CA ALA A 330 21.01 2.03 -4.94
C ALA A 330 21.58 2.13 -6.36
N SER A 331 22.50 3.07 -6.60
CA SER A 331 23.17 3.25 -7.88
C SER A 331 23.99 2.01 -8.26
N TYR A 332 24.73 1.45 -7.31
CA TYR A 332 25.50 0.21 -7.50
C TYR A 332 24.59 -0.95 -7.92
N LEU A 333 23.51 -1.20 -7.18
CA LEU A 333 22.58 -2.29 -7.46
C LEU A 333 21.86 -2.13 -8.80
N MET A 334 21.44 -0.90 -9.15
CA MET A 334 20.82 -0.63 -10.45
C MET A 334 21.82 -0.81 -11.60
N ARG A 335 23.07 -0.39 -11.44
CA ARG A 335 24.12 -0.59 -12.44
C ARG A 335 24.42 -2.08 -12.63
N THR A 336 24.54 -2.83 -11.53
CA THR A 336 24.74 -4.28 -11.56
C THR A 336 23.57 -4.99 -12.23
N ALA A 337 22.32 -4.62 -11.90
CA ALA A 337 21.13 -5.18 -12.54
C ALA A 337 21.11 -4.92 -14.05
N LYS A 338 21.38 -3.69 -14.50
CA LYS A 338 21.45 -3.34 -15.93
C LYS A 338 22.54 -4.12 -16.67
N SER A 339 23.72 -4.25 -16.06
CA SER A 339 24.81 -5.03 -16.63
C SER A 339 24.44 -6.51 -16.74
N ALA A 340 23.79 -7.06 -15.72
CA ALA A 340 23.33 -8.45 -15.69
C ALA A 340 22.27 -8.72 -16.77
N LEU A 341 21.30 -7.82 -16.94
CA LEU A 341 20.30 -7.90 -18.00
C LEU A 341 20.94 -7.91 -19.40
N ALA A 342 21.93 -7.03 -19.64
CA ALA A 342 22.65 -6.98 -20.91
C ALA A 342 23.45 -8.28 -21.16
N ALA A 343 24.04 -8.85 -20.10
CA ALA A 343 24.76 -10.11 -20.14
C ALA A 343 23.85 -11.37 -20.15
N LYS A 344 22.53 -11.18 -20.09
CA LYS A 344 21.53 -12.25 -19.95
C LYS A 344 21.66 -13.09 -18.67
N ASP A 345 22.25 -12.53 -17.62
CA ASP A 345 22.27 -13.13 -16.28
C ASP A 345 21.04 -12.68 -15.48
N TRP A 346 19.96 -13.44 -15.64
CA TRP A 346 18.67 -13.12 -15.01
C TRP A 346 18.70 -13.29 -13.50
N MET A 347 19.52 -14.22 -12.98
CA MET A 347 19.62 -14.48 -11.54
C MET A 347 20.32 -13.31 -10.85
N LEU A 348 21.42 -12.82 -11.39
CA LEU A 348 22.09 -11.64 -10.85
C LEU A 348 21.21 -10.39 -10.94
N ALA A 349 20.48 -10.22 -12.05
CA ALA A 349 19.52 -9.12 -12.20
C ALA A 349 18.43 -9.17 -11.13
N LEU A 350 17.79 -10.34 -10.94
CA LEU A 350 16.78 -10.55 -9.91
C LEU A 350 17.33 -10.24 -8.51
N ARG A 351 18.48 -10.84 -8.14
CA ARG A 351 19.07 -10.63 -6.81
C ARG A 351 19.45 -9.18 -6.55
N SER A 352 19.86 -8.45 -7.59
CA SER A 352 20.16 -7.02 -7.49
C SER A 352 18.91 -6.19 -7.24
N PHE A 353 17.79 -6.49 -7.91
CA PHE A 353 16.50 -5.83 -7.67
C PHE A 353 15.89 -6.18 -6.31
N GLU A 354 15.97 -7.43 -5.86
CA GLU A 354 15.53 -7.85 -4.52
C GLU A 354 16.32 -7.14 -3.41
N ALA A 355 17.65 -7.04 -3.58
CA ALA A 355 18.51 -6.30 -2.66
C ALA A 355 18.16 -4.80 -2.65
N LEU A 356 17.91 -4.21 -3.82
CA LEU A 356 17.48 -2.81 -3.95
C LEU A 356 16.15 -2.57 -3.22
N GLY A 357 15.21 -3.50 -3.41
CA GLY A 357 13.92 -3.54 -2.73
C GLY A 357 14.07 -3.53 -1.21
N THR A 358 14.87 -4.47 -0.70
CA THR A 358 15.14 -4.64 0.73
C THR A 358 15.76 -3.38 1.34
N ILE A 359 16.76 -2.78 0.67
CA ILE A 359 17.54 -1.66 1.21
C ILE A 359 16.78 -0.34 1.14
N SER A 360 16.10 -0.08 0.01
CA SER A 360 15.55 1.25 -0.30
C SER A 360 14.08 1.40 0.07
N TYR A 361 13.32 0.31 0.06
CA TYR A 361 11.85 0.34 0.22
C TYR A 361 11.35 -0.54 1.37
N GLY A 362 12.17 -1.48 1.84
CA GLY A 362 11.77 -2.47 2.85
C GLY A 362 10.72 -3.45 2.33
N GLN A 363 10.26 -4.36 3.19
CA GLN A 363 9.46 -5.52 2.75
C GLN A 363 8.06 -5.19 2.19
N ASN A 364 7.47 -4.04 2.52
CA ASN A 364 6.04 -3.77 2.23
C ASN A 364 5.77 -2.52 1.34
N HIS A 365 6.78 -1.82 0.83
CA HIS A 365 6.58 -0.55 0.10
C HIS A 365 7.27 -0.51 -1.27
N LEU A 366 7.42 -1.67 -1.93
CA LEU A 366 8.02 -1.73 -3.27
C LEU A 366 7.20 -0.91 -4.29
N PRO A 367 7.84 0.00 -5.05
CA PRO A 367 7.21 0.64 -6.20
C PRO A 367 6.70 -0.37 -7.22
N SER A 368 5.64 -0.02 -7.95
CA SER A 368 5.01 -0.91 -8.95
C SER A 368 6.00 -1.39 -10.02
N TRP A 369 6.88 -0.51 -10.52
CA TRP A 369 7.89 -0.86 -11.51
C TRP A 369 8.87 -1.92 -11.00
N LEU A 370 9.39 -1.75 -9.78
CA LEU A 370 10.37 -2.66 -9.19
C LEU A 370 9.74 -4.01 -8.85
N ARG A 371 8.48 -4.00 -8.38
CA ARG A 371 7.71 -5.22 -8.15
C ARG A 371 7.52 -5.99 -9.45
N ALA A 372 7.11 -5.32 -10.52
CA ALA A 372 6.91 -5.95 -11.83
C ALA A 372 8.21 -6.56 -12.38
N ASP A 373 9.35 -5.86 -12.23
CA ASP A 373 10.66 -6.38 -12.64
C ASP A 373 11.08 -7.63 -11.87
N ILE A 374 10.93 -7.62 -10.54
CA ILE A 374 11.22 -8.79 -9.69
C ILE A 374 10.31 -9.96 -10.09
N GLU A 375 9.00 -9.74 -10.15
CA GLU A 375 8.03 -10.81 -10.46
C GLU A 375 8.23 -11.39 -11.86
N SER A 376 8.54 -10.56 -12.86
CA SER A 376 8.81 -11.02 -14.23
C SER A 376 10.08 -11.87 -14.30
N LEU A 377 11.18 -11.42 -13.68
CA LEU A 377 12.44 -12.17 -13.66
C LEU A 377 12.33 -13.46 -12.83
N SER A 378 11.64 -13.44 -11.68
CA SER A 378 11.36 -14.65 -10.91
C SER A 378 10.56 -15.66 -11.72
N ALA A 379 9.51 -15.22 -12.44
CA ALA A 379 8.72 -16.10 -13.28
C ALA A 379 9.53 -16.69 -14.45
N LEU A 380 10.42 -15.90 -15.07
CA LEU A 380 11.35 -16.40 -16.09
C LEU A 380 12.28 -17.49 -15.53
N ILE A 381 12.90 -17.26 -14.38
CA ILE A 381 13.81 -18.22 -13.76
C ILE A 381 13.07 -19.51 -13.38
N GLU A 382 11.85 -19.39 -12.84
CA GLU A 382 11.03 -20.57 -12.54
C GLU A 382 10.64 -21.32 -13.82
N ALA A 383 10.31 -20.60 -14.91
CA ALA A 383 10.03 -21.23 -16.20
C ALA A 383 11.23 -22.00 -16.75
N ASP A 384 12.44 -21.44 -16.67
CA ASP A 384 13.69 -22.11 -17.08
C ASP A 384 13.93 -23.38 -16.22
N LYS A 385 13.65 -23.31 -14.91
CA LYS A 385 13.76 -24.45 -13.98
C LYS A 385 12.75 -25.55 -14.28
N GLU A 386 11.48 -25.22 -14.49
CA GLU A 386 10.44 -26.20 -14.84
C GLU A 386 10.71 -26.84 -16.21
N LYS A 387 11.20 -26.05 -17.18
CA LYS A 387 11.64 -26.57 -18.48
C LYS A 387 12.76 -27.60 -18.30
N PHE A 388 13.74 -27.30 -17.45
CA PHE A 388 14.84 -28.23 -17.14
C PHE A 388 14.37 -29.50 -16.42
N ALA A 389 13.33 -29.39 -15.58
CA ALA A 389 12.71 -30.52 -14.89
C ALA A 389 11.84 -31.41 -15.79
N GLY A 390 11.56 -30.98 -17.04
CA GLY A 390 10.68 -31.68 -17.97
C GLY A 390 9.19 -31.33 -17.83
N GLU A 391 8.85 -30.38 -16.95
CA GLU A 391 7.48 -29.94 -16.69
C GLU A 391 7.07 -28.82 -17.67
N PHE A 392 6.94 -29.18 -18.95
CA PHE A 392 6.80 -28.21 -20.05
C PHE A 392 5.51 -27.37 -19.99
N VAL A 393 4.41 -27.91 -19.47
CA VAL A 393 3.15 -27.16 -19.25
C VAL A 393 3.37 -26.05 -18.22
N LEU A 394 4.03 -26.36 -17.10
CA LEU A 394 4.35 -25.38 -16.06
C LEU A 394 5.33 -24.33 -16.56
N ALA A 395 6.35 -24.74 -17.33
CA ALA A 395 7.26 -23.81 -17.97
C ALA A 395 6.52 -22.80 -18.86
N ALA A 396 5.59 -23.26 -19.71
CA ALA A 396 4.78 -22.39 -20.56
C ALA A 396 3.90 -21.41 -19.76
N ILE A 397 3.32 -21.86 -18.63
CA ILE A 397 2.54 -21.01 -17.72
C ILE A 397 3.42 -19.91 -17.13
N TYR A 398 4.61 -20.24 -16.64
CA TYR A 398 5.51 -19.27 -16.03
C TYR A 398 6.10 -18.28 -17.03
N TYR A 399 6.43 -18.70 -18.26
CA TYR A 399 6.83 -17.75 -19.30
C TYR A 399 5.72 -16.76 -19.64
N ARG A 400 4.46 -17.22 -19.74
CA ARG A 400 3.32 -16.33 -19.95
C ARG A 400 3.16 -15.36 -18.79
N LYS A 401 3.25 -15.84 -17.54
CA LYS A 401 3.23 -14.99 -16.34
C LYS A 401 4.31 -13.92 -16.39
N ALA A 402 5.52 -14.26 -16.83
CA ALA A 402 6.62 -13.30 -16.97
C ALA A 402 6.30 -12.17 -17.97
N LEU A 403 5.57 -12.47 -19.06
CA LEU A 403 5.14 -11.51 -20.09
C LEU A 403 3.91 -10.67 -19.70
N GLU A 404 3.08 -11.17 -18.78
CA GLU A 404 1.89 -10.45 -18.29
C GLU A 404 2.26 -9.28 -17.36
N MET A 405 3.45 -9.32 -16.75
CA MET A 405 3.90 -8.27 -15.85
C MET A 405 4.25 -6.97 -16.61
N PRO A 406 3.84 -5.80 -16.12
CA PRO A 406 4.18 -4.50 -16.71
C PRO A 406 5.61 -4.08 -16.33
N SER A 407 6.59 -4.94 -16.59
CA SER A 407 8.00 -4.73 -16.28
C SER A 407 8.68 -3.91 -17.37
N GLU A 408 9.55 -2.98 -16.96
CA GLU A 408 10.38 -2.19 -17.88
C GLU A 408 11.68 -2.92 -18.24
N ASN A 409 12.13 -3.83 -17.37
CA ASN A 409 13.40 -4.53 -17.50
C ASN A 409 13.25 -6.02 -17.88
N ALA A 410 12.03 -6.49 -18.14
CA ALA A 410 11.78 -7.86 -18.56
C ALA A 410 12.42 -8.16 -19.92
N PRO A 411 13.14 -9.29 -20.08
CA PRO A 411 13.74 -9.66 -21.35
C PRO A 411 12.70 -10.29 -22.30
N ILE A 412 11.73 -9.49 -22.74
CA ILE A 412 10.55 -9.92 -23.53
C ILE A 412 10.96 -10.78 -24.73
N GLU A 413 11.91 -10.31 -25.54
CA GLU A 413 12.37 -11.04 -26.74
C GLU A 413 12.93 -12.43 -26.38
N ALA A 414 13.68 -12.52 -25.28
CA ALA A 414 14.28 -13.77 -24.84
C ALA A 414 13.23 -14.74 -24.28
N ILE A 415 12.17 -14.23 -23.64
CA ILE A 415 11.04 -15.04 -23.15
C ILE A 415 10.22 -15.56 -24.34
N VAL A 416 9.89 -14.68 -25.30
CA VAL A 416 9.13 -15.05 -26.51
C VAL A 416 9.89 -16.08 -27.35
N ALA A 417 11.21 -15.92 -27.51
CA ALA A 417 12.03 -16.90 -28.22
C ALA A 417 11.97 -18.28 -27.54
N ARG A 418 12.17 -18.34 -26.22
CA ARG A 418 12.07 -19.59 -25.44
C ARG A 418 10.68 -20.23 -25.54
N MET A 419 9.61 -19.45 -25.49
CA MET A 419 8.24 -19.95 -25.66
C MET A 419 8.00 -20.52 -27.04
N ARG A 420 8.54 -19.88 -28.10
CA ARG A 420 8.45 -20.38 -29.47
C ARG A 420 9.16 -21.71 -29.62
N ASP A 421 10.37 -21.83 -29.06
CA ASP A 421 11.15 -23.07 -29.08
C ASP A 421 10.41 -24.17 -28.31
N LEU A 422 9.90 -23.86 -27.11
CA LEU A 422 9.11 -24.79 -26.31
C LEU A 422 7.86 -25.27 -27.05
N LYS A 423 7.15 -24.39 -27.77
CA LYS A 423 5.96 -24.76 -28.55
C LYS A 423 6.29 -25.65 -29.74
N LYS A 424 7.48 -25.49 -30.33
CA LYS A 424 7.96 -26.32 -31.42
C LYS A 424 8.38 -27.71 -30.94
N GLU A 425 9.05 -27.78 -29.80
CA GLU A 425 9.55 -29.03 -29.20
C GLU A 425 8.43 -29.82 -28.51
N HIS A 426 7.49 -29.12 -27.85
CA HIS A 426 6.44 -29.67 -27.00
C HIS A 426 5.10 -28.97 -27.26
N PRO A 427 4.47 -29.17 -28.43
CA PRO A 427 3.20 -28.53 -28.77
C PRO A 427 2.07 -28.88 -27.79
N GLU A 428 2.12 -30.06 -27.15
CA GLU A 428 1.20 -30.50 -26.10
C GLU A 428 1.17 -29.60 -24.86
N ALA A 429 2.25 -28.84 -24.62
CA ALA A 429 2.32 -27.88 -23.52
C ALA A 429 1.46 -26.62 -23.75
N PHE A 430 0.92 -26.44 -24.97
CA PHE A 430 0.13 -25.27 -25.38
C PHE A 430 -1.29 -25.67 -25.84
N PRO A 431 -2.12 -26.26 -24.96
CA PRO A 431 -3.48 -26.60 -25.33
C PRO A 431 -4.26 -25.33 -25.69
N SER A 432 -5.01 -25.39 -26.78
CA SER A 432 -5.88 -24.32 -27.24
C SER A 432 -7.06 -24.21 -26.26
N THR A 433 -6.97 -23.33 -25.27
CA THR A 433 -8.13 -23.05 -24.41
C THR A 433 -9.11 -22.14 -25.16
N PRO A 434 -10.37 -22.55 -25.38
CA PRO A 434 -11.41 -21.61 -25.77
C PRO A 434 -11.75 -20.76 -24.52
N GLY A 435 -11.35 -19.49 -24.52
CA GLY A 435 -11.77 -18.52 -23.48
C GLY A 435 -10.68 -17.90 -22.59
N GLY A 436 -9.40 -17.92 -22.97
CA GLY A 436 -8.31 -17.19 -22.29
C GLY A 436 -7.88 -15.91 -23.04
N PRO A 437 -7.21 -14.95 -22.37
CA PRO A 437 -7.13 -13.54 -22.78
C PRO A 437 -6.42 -13.31 -24.12
N SER A 438 -6.86 -12.25 -24.81
CA SER A 438 -6.53 -11.88 -26.18
C SER A 438 -5.02 -11.86 -26.50
N PRO A 439 -4.59 -12.35 -27.66
CA PRO A 439 -3.19 -12.39 -28.08
C PRO A 439 -2.75 -11.03 -28.61
N SER A 440 -2.52 -10.04 -27.74
CA SER A 440 -2.14 -8.69 -28.19
C SER A 440 -0.65 -8.35 -28.08
N ARG A 441 0.23 -9.32 -27.76
CA ARG A 441 1.69 -9.09 -27.72
C ARG A 441 2.58 -10.17 -28.34
N LEU A 442 2.03 -11.29 -28.80
CA LEU A 442 2.82 -12.34 -29.47
C LEU A 442 3.06 -12.06 -30.96
N ASP A 443 2.38 -11.08 -31.54
CA ASP A 443 2.46 -10.71 -32.96
C ASP A 443 3.16 -9.35 -33.21
N ARG A 444 4.04 -8.90 -32.31
CA ARG A 444 4.93 -7.75 -32.56
C ARG A 444 6.40 -8.15 -32.52
#